data_AF-A0A6H9HI96-F1
#
_entry.id   AF-A0A6H9HI96-F1
#
_cell.length_a   1.000
_cell.length_b   1.000
_cell.length_c   1.000
_cell.angle_alpha   90.00
_cell.angle_beta   90.00
_cell.angle_gamma   90.00
#
_symmetry.space_group_name_H-M   'P 1'
#
loop_
_entity.id
_entity.type
_entity.pdbx_description
1 polymer ?
#
loop_
_entity_poly.entity_id
_entity_poly.type
_entity_poly.pdbx_seq_one_letter_code
_entity_poly.pdbx_strand_id
1 'polypeptide(L)'
;MIRLAALSLALLLAGCKTCPALDFPRAADVAAITAPRPKIPPAALDPENPTAAANYQSADRAWSKAVSDSGGRICRYLARLGMPGIVCPPALPDDAAARGGATASER
;
A
#
# COMPACT_ATOMS: atom_id res chain seq x y z
N MET A 1 -15.90 16.83 41.49
CA MET A 1 -15.87 15.61 40.65
C MET A 1 -16.42 15.84 39.23
N ILE A 2 -17.47 16.67 39.05
CA ILE A 2 -18.06 17.00 37.73
C ILE A 2 -17.06 17.64 36.74
N ARG A 3 -16.11 18.45 37.24
CA ARG A 3 -15.11 19.14 36.39
C ARG A 3 -14.08 18.21 35.73
N LEU A 4 -13.75 17.08 36.36
CA LEU A 4 -12.83 16.08 35.79
C LEU A 4 -13.51 15.30 34.65
N ALA A 5 -14.77 14.93 34.81
CA ALA A 5 -15.54 14.24 33.77
C ALA A 5 -15.71 15.10 32.50
N ALA A 6 -15.91 16.41 32.65
CA ALA A 6 -16.00 17.33 31.52
C ALA A 6 -14.66 17.47 30.76
N LEU A 7 -13.54 17.46 31.49
CA LEU A 7 -12.19 17.46 30.90
C LEU A 7 -11.91 16.17 30.14
N SER A 8 -12.26 15.01 30.70
CA SER A 8 -12.14 13.71 30.02
C SER A 8 -12.95 13.65 28.73
N LEU A 9 -14.21 14.14 28.77
CA LEU A 9 -15.10 14.16 27.61
C LEU A 9 -14.61 15.14 26.53
N ALA A 10 -14.05 16.29 26.92
CA ALA A 10 -13.45 17.24 25.99
C ALA A 10 -12.17 16.70 25.33
N LEU A 11 -11.34 15.95 26.07
CA LEU A 11 -10.15 15.26 25.55
C LEU A 11 -10.53 14.12 24.56
N LEU A 12 -11.60 13.38 24.86
CA LEU A 12 -12.17 12.37 23.96
C LEU A 12 -12.72 12.99 22.67
N LEU A 13 -13.45 14.12 22.78
CA LEU A 13 -14.00 14.84 21.62
C LEU A 13 -12.91 15.53 20.77
N ALA A 14 -11.82 16.00 21.39
CA ALA A 14 -10.65 16.54 20.68
C ALA A 14 -9.86 15.45 19.95
N GLY A 15 -9.81 14.22 20.48
CA GLY A 15 -9.27 13.04 19.79
C GLY A 15 -10.19 12.53 18.67
N CYS A 16 -11.49 12.80 18.75
CA CYS A 16 -12.47 12.54 17.69
C CYS A 16 -12.50 13.62 16.60
N LYS A 17 -11.51 14.52 16.54
CA LYS A 17 -11.20 15.20 15.28
C LYS A 17 -10.56 14.17 14.37
N THR A 18 -11.42 13.31 13.83
CA THR A 18 -11.24 12.51 12.63
C THR A 18 -10.14 13.13 11.80
N CYS A 19 -8.98 12.46 11.72
CA CYS A 19 -7.88 12.87 10.86
C CYS A 19 -8.48 13.10 9.47
N PRO A 20 -8.72 14.35 9.05
CA PRO A 20 -9.43 14.58 7.83
C PRO A 20 -8.43 14.24 6.72
N ALA A 21 -8.71 13.19 5.96
CA ALA A 21 -7.98 12.82 4.75
C ALA A 21 -6.49 12.48 4.93
N LEU A 22 -6.09 11.85 6.05
CA LEU A 22 -4.95 10.95 5.97
C LEU A 22 -5.46 9.70 5.25
N ASP A 23 -5.45 9.73 3.91
CA ASP A 23 -5.60 8.55 3.06
C ASP A 23 -4.43 7.61 3.40
N PHE A 24 -4.54 6.89 4.52
CA PHE A 24 -3.58 5.89 4.95
C PHE A 24 -3.32 4.95 3.78
N PRO A 25 -2.08 4.46 3.62
CA PRO A 25 -1.77 3.54 2.55
C PRO A 25 -2.73 2.36 2.62
N ARG A 26 -3.30 2.00 1.47
CA ARG A 26 -4.33 0.96 1.42
C ARG A 26 -3.73 -0.32 1.98
N ALA A 27 -4.51 -1.08 2.74
CA ALA A 27 -4.05 -2.36 3.30
C ALA A 27 -3.47 -3.29 2.22
N ALA A 28 -4.04 -3.26 1.01
CA ALA A 28 -3.53 -3.99 -0.15
C ALA A 28 -2.14 -3.54 -0.60
N ASP A 29 -1.81 -2.25 -0.51
CA ASP A 29 -0.49 -1.73 -0.87
C ASP A 29 0.56 -2.19 0.17
N VAL A 30 0.20 -2.17 1.46
CA VAL A 30 1.06 -2.70 2.55
C VAL A 30 1.26 -4.20 2.40
N ALA A 31 0.20 -4.95 2.13
CA ALA A 31 0.26 -6.38 1.88
C ALA A 31 1.17 -6.71 0.69
N ALA A 32 1.10 -5.93 -0.40
CA ALA A 32 1.93 -6.12 -1.57
C ALA A 32 3.42 -5.89 -1.28
N ILE A 33 3.81 -4.82 -0.57
CA ILE A 33 5.23 -4.56 -0.28
C ILE A 33 5.82 -5.49 0.79
N THR A 34 4.96 -6.10 1.61
CA THR A 34 5.36 -7.09 2.63
C THR A 34 5.26 -8.53 2.14
N ALA A 35 4.67 -8.75 0.96
CA ALA A 35 4.52 -10.08 0.38
C ALA A 35 5.90 -10.69 0.10
N PRO A 36 6.16 -11.94 0.52
CA PRO A 36 7.43 -12.58 0.27
C PRO A 36 7.65 -12.77 -1.24
N ARG A 37 8.89 -12.53 -1.69
CA ARG A 37 9.29 -12.83 -3.06
C ARG A 37 9.05 -14.33 -3.36
N PRO A 38 8.53 -14.69 -4.55
CA PRO A 38 8.43 -16.08 -4.96
C PRO A 38 9.78 -16.79 -4.85
N LYS A 39 9.79 -17.98 -4.26
CA LYS A 39 10.99 -18.83 -4.22
C LYS A 39 11.19 -19.50 -5.57
N ILE A 40 12.43 -19.62 -6.02
CA ILE A 40 12.77 -20.41 -7.21
C ILE A 40 12.47 -21.88 -6.90
N PRO A 41 11.52 -22.54 -7.60
CA PRO A 41 11.30 -23.97 -7.40
C PRO A 41 12.45 -24.76 -8.04
N PRO A 42 12.84 -25.93 -7.50
CA PRO A 42 13.89 -26.76 -8.11
C PRO A 42 13.65 -27.08 -9.59
N ALA A 43 12.38 -27.29 -9.98
CA ALA A 43 12.00 -27.54 -11.37
C ALA A 43 12.31 -26.36 -12.31
N ALA A 44 12.37 -25.12 -11.82
CA ALA A 44 12.75 -23.96 -12.64
C ALA A 44 14.25 -23.85 -12.90
N LEU A 45 15.06 -24.66 -12.19
CA LEU A 45 16.51 -24.76 -12.40
C LEU A 45 16.88 -25.91 -13.33
N ASP A 46 15.91 -26.78 -13.65
CA ASP A 46 16.10 -27.91 -14.56
C ASP A 46 16.14 -27.42 -16.02
N PRO A 47 17.26 -27.59 -16.73
CA PRO A 47 17.37 -27.22 -18.14
C PRO A 47 16.35 -27.92 -19.04
N GLU A 48 15.91 -29.13 -18.66
CA GLU A 48 14.93 -29.93 -19.40
C GLU A 48 13.48 -29.48 -19.15
N ASN A 49 13.25 -28.51 -18.24
CA ASN A 49 11.94 -27.99 -17.91
C ASN A 49 11.82 -26.47 -18.11
N PRO A 50 11.81 -25.98 -19.36
CA PRO A 50 11.71 -24.55 -19.65
C PRO A 50 10.38 -23.94 -19.20
N THR A 51 9.30 -24.74 -19.12
CA THR A 51 7.99 -24.28 -18.66
C THR A 51 8.03 -23.86 -17.19
N ALA A 52 8.69 -24.64 -16.32
CA ALA A 52 8.85 -24.27 -14.92
C ALA A 52 9.65 -22.97 -14.75
N ALA A 53 10.70 -22.77 -15.55
CA ALA A 53 11.47 -21.53 -15.56
C ALA A 53 10.61 -20.33 -16.00
N ALA A 54 9.82 -20.47 -17.07
CA ALA A 54 8.93 -19.43 -17.57
C ALA A 54 7.85 -19.04 -16.54
N ASN A 55 7.27 -20.02 -15.85
CA ASN A 55 6.28 -19.81 -14.80
C ASN A 55 6.87 -19.10 -13.58
N TYR A 56 8.10 -19.45 -13.18
CA TYR A 56 8.78 -18.73 -12.11
C TYR A 56 9.04 -17.27 -12.51
N GLN A 57 9.56 -17.03 -13.71
CA GLN A 57 9.85 -15.68 -14.18
C GLN A 57 8.59 -14.81 -14.31
N SER A 58 7.46 -15.38 -14.73
CA SER A 58 6.20 -14.64 -14.79
C SER A 58 5.71 -14.26 -13.40
N ALA A 59 5.78 -15.18 -12.42
CA ALA A 59 5.45 -14.91 -11.03
C ALA A 59 6.37 -13.85 -10.40
N ASP A 60 7.68 -13.92 -10.64
CA ASP A 60 8.66 -12.95 -10.13
C ASP A 60 8.44 -11.55 -10.71
N ARG A 61 8.12 -11.46 -12.01
CA ARG A 61 7.75 -10.18 -12.66
C ARG A 61 6.46 -9.60 -12.09
N ALA A 62 5.43 -10.44 -11.88
CA ALA A 62 4.16 -10.01 -11.30
C ALA A 62 4.35 -9.49 -9.87
N TRP A 63 5.12 -10.21 -9.04
CA TRP A 63 5.48 -9.76 -7.69
C TRP A 63 6.27 -8.44 -7.72
N SER A 64 7.30 -8.34 -8.56
CA SER A 64 8.13 -7.14 -8.66
C SER A 64 7.32 -5.91 -9.07
N LYS A 65 6.37 -6.08 -10.01
CA LYS A 65 5.44 -5.02 -10.41
C LYS A 65 4.53 -4.62 -9.24
N ALA A 66 3.93 -5.58 -8.55
CA ALA A 66 3.03 -5.29 -7.43
C ALA A 66 3.73 -4.53 -6.29
N VAL A 67 4.96 -4.93 -5.95
CA VAL A 67 5.81 -4.25 -4.96
C VAL A 67 6.16 -2.84 -5.42
N SER A 68 6.58 -2.66 -6.68
CA SER A 68 7.00 -1.36 -7.22
C SER A 68 5.83 -0.37 -7.27
N ASP A 69 4.68 -0.80 -7.77
CA ASP A 69 3.48 0.04 -7.89
C ASP A 69 2.97 0.47 -6.50
N SER A 70 2.90 -0.50 -5.57
CA SER A 70 2.43 -0.25 -4.19
C SER A 70 3.43 0.60 -3.40
N GLY A 71 4.72 0.32 -3.53
CA GLY A 71 5.81 1.10 -2.92
C GLY A 71 5.82 2.54 -3.42
N GLY A 72 5.58 2.76 -4.72
CA GLY A 72 5.45 4.10 -5.29
C GLY A 72 4.29 4.89 -4.68
N ARG A 73 3.12 4.25 -4.49
CA ARG A 73 1.97 4.87 -3.83
C ARG A 73 2.25 5.22 -2.37
N ILE A 74 2.87 4.29 -1.62
CA ILE A 74 3.26 4.50 -0.22
C ILE A 74 4.29 5.62 -0.11
N CYS A 75 5.31 5.65 -0.99
CA CYS A 75 6.29 6.73 -1.02
C CYS A 75 5.61 8.08 -1.21
N ARG A 76 4.73 8.22 -2.21
CA ARG A 76 3.99 9.47 -2.45
C ARG A 76 3.09 9.86 -1.28
N TYR A 77 2.53 8.89 -0.57
CA TYR A 77 1.84 9.15 0.69
C TYR A 77 2.80 9.75 1.73
N LEU A 78 3.95 9.13 1.98
CA LEU A 78 4.96 9.63 2.94
C LEU A 78 5.50 11.01 2.54
N ALA A 79 5.65 11.29 1.24
CA ALA A 79 6.08 12.59 0.73
C ALA A 79 5.05 13.68 1.04
N ARG A 80 3.75 13.37 0.92
CA ARG A 80 2.68 14.28 1.33
C ARG A 80 2.64 14.54 2.83
N LEU A 81 3.16 13.62 3.65
CA LEU A 81 3.34 13.82 5.09
C LEU A 81 4.57 14.66 5.44
N GLY A 82 5.35 15.12 4.44
CA GLY A 82 6.54 15.92 4.67
C GLY A 82 7.75 15.12 5.16
N MET A 83 7.80 13.80 4.89
CA MET A 83 8.99 13.00 5.19
C MET A 83 10.20 13.54 4.41
N PRO A 84 11.28 13.98 5.08
CA PRO A 84 12.43 14.56 4.40
C PRO A 84 13.27 13.48 3.72
N GLY A 85 13.93 13.83 2.61
CA GLY A 85 14.93 12.98 1.96
C GLY A 85 14.38 11.87 1.06
N ILE A 86 13.07 11.81 0.81
CA ILE A 86 12.49 10.84 -0.11
C ILE A 86 12.25 11.45 -1.50
N VAL A 87 12.64 10.70 -2.53
CA VAL A 87 12.31 10.99 -3.93
C VAL A 87 11.43 9.87 -4.42
N CYS A 88 10.17 10.21 -4.72
CA CYS A 88 9.18 9.21 -5.11
C CYS A 88 8.99 9.18 -6.63
N PRO A 89 8.75 7.99 -7.22
CA PRO A 89 8.43 7.89 -8.63
C PRO A 89 7.11 8.62 -8.94
N PRO A 90 6.92 9.10 -10.18
CA PRO A 90 5.67 9.73 -10.60
C PRO A 90 4.49 8.75 -10.46
N ALA A 91 3.28 9.29 -10.36
CA ALA A 91 2.07 8.48 -10.35
C ALA A 91 1.85 7.81 -11.71
N LEU A 92 1.48 6.53 -11.69
CA LEU A 92 1.11 5.80 -12.90
C LEU A 92 -0.35 6.13 -13.26
N PRO A 93 -0.74 6.04 -14.56
CA PRO A 93 -2.11 6.32 -15.00
C PRO A 93 -3.18 5.53 -14.22
N ASP A 94 -2.88 4.28 -13.90
CA ASP A 94 -3.78 3.34 -13.22
C ASP A 94 -4.00 3.69 -11.74
N ASP A 95 -3.13 4.52 -11.15
CA ASP A 95 -3.25 4.97 -9.75
C ASP A 95 -4.46 5.91 -9.55
N ALA A 96 -4.86 6.65 -10.59
CA ALA A 96 -5.98 7.59 -10.52
C ALA A 96 -7.34 6.87 -10.53
N ALA A 97 -7.47 5.83 -11.37
CA ALA A 97 -8.68 4.99 -11.42
C ALA A 97 -8.92 4.28 -10.09
N ALA A 98 -7.85 3.84 -9.42
CA ALA A 98 -7.93 3.15 -8.15
C ALA A 98 -8.36 4.04 -6.96
N ARG A 99 -8.34 5.38 -7.11
CA ARG A 99 -8.84 6.35 -6.12
C ARG A 99 -10.33 6.68 -6.30
N GLY A 100 -10.89 6.46 -7.50
CA GLY A 100 -12.30 6.74 -7.81
C GLY A 100 -13.30 5.69 -7.31
N GLY A 101 -12.82 4.53 -6.82
CA GLY A 101 -13.68 3.43 -6.36
C GLY A 101 -14.26 3.58 -4.95
N ALA A 102 -13.80 4.55 -4.17
CA ALA A 102 -14.25 4.73 -2.78
C ALA A 102 -15.56 5.54 -2.64
N THR A 103 -16.08 6.12 -3.73
CA THR A 103 -17.32 6.93 -3.72
C THR A 103 -18.50 6.29 -4.44
N ALA A 104 -18.38 5.03 -4.89
CA ALA A 104 -19.41 4.35 -5.69
C ALA A 104 -20.23 3.30 -4.89
N SER A 105 -20.37 3.47 -3.58
CA SER A 105 -21.20 2.61 -2.73
C SER A 105 -22.17 3.44 -1.87
N GLU A 106 -22.87 4.40 -2.48
CA GLU A 106 -24.07 5.04 -1.91
C GLU A 106 -24.89 5.64 -3.07
N ARG A 107 -25.69 4.80 -3.74
CA ARG A 107 -26.94 5.18 -4.40
C ARG A 107 -27.79 3.97 -4.73
#